data_AF-A0ABD5IU84-F1
#
_entry.id   AF-A0ABD5IU84-F1
#
_cell.length_a   1.000
_cell.length_b   1.000
_cell.length_c   1.000
_cell.angle_alpha   90.00
_cell.angle_beta   90.00
_cell.angle_gamma   90.00
#
_symmetry.space_group_name_H-M   'P 1'
#
loop_
_entity.id
_entity.type
_entity.pdbx_description
1 polymer ?
#
loop_
_entity_poly.entity_id
_entity_poly.type
_entity_poly.pdbx_seq_one_letter_code
_entity_poly.pdbx_strand_id
1 'polypeptide(L)'
;MQGKLLVIGFGPGSADHMTKRARQAIEESDIVIGYKTYIELVADLIGEKPIISTGMTEEVGRAQEAVKWAEKGKKVAVISSGDAGVYGMAGLVYEVLIEKGWTKESGIEVEIIPGVSAIHSCAALLGAPIMHDACTISLSDHLTPWAVIEKRIEAAAMADFVIALYNPKSGRRTRQIVEAQRILLRYRSPQTPVGLVKSAYRPRQNVVMTDLEHMLEHDIGMLTTVIIGNSSTFVHDGLMITPRGYQRKYSLDKLEQRLKPHERLRKEAEPWALDQTEETERVRKTAEEALQKVAIRQYEQARAIEEIFELAVSPGVANKAFTPQQMLLIAEMVGNRGKMMYTPDHYLKLEMLTDRPDDMVRKLKEAGLVVMPIGNVLTVKACDFCDGEKKEGIPYAEQLHEKLGGMALPKELKLGINGCGMACYGAVREDIGIVYRKGAFDLFLGGKTIGRNAYPGQLVAEGIPPEQIVPVVIQIIQEYKEHGHPNERFHKFFQRVKKAGGFVYQEPRTNQKIEVSACGE
;
A
#
# COMPACT_ATOMS: atom_id res chain seq x y z
N MET A 1 -7.84 23.29 30.52
CA MET A 1 -7.85 22.33 29.39
C MET A 1 -7.34 23.05 28.17
N GLN A 2 -6.44 22.44 27.40
CA GLN A 2 -5.99 22.98 26.12
C GLN A 2 -7.13 22.82 25.10
N GLY A 3 -7.40 23.85 24.30
CA GLY A 3 -8.47 23.81 23.29
C GLY A 3 -8.07 22.99 22.07
N LYS A 4 -8.99 22.85 21.13
CA LYS A 4 -8.81 22.01 19.93
C LYS A 4 -9.50 22.62 18.71
N LEU A 5 -8.83 22.57 17.57
CA LEU A 5 -9.38 22.94 16.27
C LEU A 5 -9.79 21.68 15.51
N LEU A 6 -11.09 21.54 15.24
CA LEU A 6 -11.67 20.50 14.41
C LEU A 6 -11.99 21.13 13.05
N VAL A 7 -11.14 20.93 12.05
CA VAL A 7 -11.37 21.48 10.70
C VAL A 7 -12.08 20.43 9.86
N ILE A 8 -13.34 20.68 9.54
CA ILE A 8 -14.30 19.64 9.14
C ILE A 8 -14.74 19.85 7.70
N GLY A 9 -14.46 18.87 6.84
CA GLY A 9 -15.17 18.68 5.58
C GLY A 9 -16.47 17.92 5.81
N PHE A 10 -17.63 18.56 5.64
CA PHE A 10 -18.93 17.91 5.87
C PHE A 10 -19.52 17.23 4.62
N GLY A 11 -18.78 17.22 3.50
CA GLY A 11 -19.25 16.63 2.25
C GLY A 11 -20.22 17.52 1.47
N PRO A 12 -21.06 16.96 0.57
CA PRO A 12 -21.87 17.75 -0.35
C PRO A 12 -22.99 18.55 0.33
N GLY A 13 -23.38 18.23 1.57
CA GLY A 13 -24.37 18.99 2.35
C GLY A 13 -25.66 18.24 2.67
N SER A 14 -25.85 17.03 2.15
CA SER A 14 -26.84 16.07 2.65
C SER A 14 -26.30 15.30 3.85
N ALA A 15 -27.15 14.98 4.82
CA ALA A 15 -26.79 14.18 5.98
C ALA A 15 -26.23 12.78 5.60
N ASP A 16 -26.80 12.13 4.60
CA ASP A 16 -26.43 10.76 4.18
C ASP A 16 -25.01 10.63 3.61
N HIS A 17 -24.45 11.75 3.12
CA HIS A 17 -23.10 11.79 2.54
C HIS A 17 -22.08 12.45 3.48
N MET A 18 -22.46 12.70 4.73
CA MET A 18 -21.54 13.17 5.76
C MET A 18 -20.80 11.98 6.41
N THR A 19 -19.49 12.10 6.60
CA THR A 19 -18.75 11.05 7.30
C THR A 19 -19.16 11.01 8.77
N LYS A 20 -19.12 9.81 9.37
CA LYS A 20 -19.42 9.63 10.80
C LYS A 20 -18.55 10.55 11.68
N ARG A 21 -17.27 10.69 11.35
CA ARG A 21 -16.33 11.54 12.10
C ARG A 21 -16.70 13.02 12.01
N ALA A 22 -17.10 13.52 10.84
CA ALA A 22 -17.56 14.90 10.67
C ALA A 22 -18.78 15.21 11.54
N ARG A 23 -19.77 14.30 11.57
CA ARG A 23 -20.95 14.45 12.42
C ARG A 23 -20.59 14.53 13.91
N GLN A 24 -19.78 13.57 14.37
CA GLN A 24 -19.31 13.53 15.76
C GLN A 24 -18.49 14.76 16.15
N ALA A 25 -17.68 15.30 15.22
CA ALA A 25 -16.88 16.49 15.46
C ALA A 25 -17.73 17.75 15.65
N ILE A 26 -18.79 17.90 14.85
CA ILE A 26 -19.75 18.98 15.03
C ILE A 26 -20.48 18.81 16.37
N GLU A 27 -20.95 17.60 16.67
CA GLU A 27 -21.67 17.26 17.91
C GLU A 27 -20.82 17.43 19.19
N GLU A 28 -19.51 17.18 19.16
CA GLU A 28 -18.62 17.33 20.34
C GLU A 28 -18.01 18.72 20.52
N SER A 29 -18.15 19.60 19.52
CA SER A 29 -17.60 20.96 19.57
C SER A 29 -18.38 21.87 20.51
N ASP A 30 -17.69 22.83 21.12
CA ASP A 30 -18.28 23.86 21.97
C ASP A 30 -18.85 25.03 21.15
N ILE A 31 -18.29 25.26 19.95
CA ILE A 31 -18.59 26.39 19.08
C ILE A 31 -18.36 26.01 17.61
N VAL A 32 -19.24 26.49 16.73
CA VAL A 32 -19.16 26.23 15.29
C VAL A 32 -18.89 27.52 14.53
N ILE A 33 -17.91 27.48 13.63
CA ILE A 33 -17.50 28.61 12.78
C ILE A 33 -17.57 28.18 11.33
N GLY A 34 -18.24 28.98 10.51
CA GLY A 34 -18.42 28.65 9.10
C GLY A 34 -19.05 29.77 8.29
N TYR A 35 -19.12 29.56 6.98
CA TYR A 35 -19.91 30.41 6.10
C TYR A 35 -21.40 30.19 6.35
N LYS A 36 -22.22 31.25 6.30
CA LYS A 36 -23.66 31.21 6.63
C LYS A 36 -24.41 30.07 5.93
N THR A 37 -24.22 29.89 4.62
CA THR A 37 -24.88 28.80 3.88
C THR A 37 -24.43 27.41 4.33
N TYR A 38 -23.23 27.25 4.85
CA TYR A 38 -22.74 25.96 5.35
C TYR A 38 -23.32 25.64 6.72
N ILE A 39 -23.45 26.67 7.57
CA ILE A 39 -24.11 26.55 8.87
C ILE A 39 -25.56 26.11 8.70
N GLU A 40 -26.29 26.71 7.75
CA GLU A 40 -27.68 26.33 7.43
C GLU A 40 -27.81 24.86 7.01
N LEU A 41 -26.82 24.29 6.32
CA LEU A 41 -26.84 22.89 5.88
C LEU A 41 -26.60 21.88 7.00
N VAL A 42 -26.02 22.31 8.12
CA VAL A 42 -25.71 21.44 9.26
C VAL A 42 -26.41 21.88 10.54
N ALA A 43 -27.42 22.76 10.42
CA ALA A 43 -28.12 23.38 11.55
C ALA A 43 -28.65 22.35 12.56
N ASP A 44 -29.20 21.23 12.06
CA ASP A 44 -29.73 20.13 12.89
C ASP A 44 -28.67 19.50 13.82
N LEU A 45 -27.38 19.57 13.44
CA LEU A 45 -26.26 19.03 14.21
C LEU A 45 -25.66 20.06 15.18
N ILE A 46 -25.89 21.35 14.92
CA ILE A 46 -25.35 22.44 15.73
C ILE A 46 -26.17 22.59 17.02
N GLY A 47 -27.51 22.45 16.94
CA GLY A 47 -28.39 22.69 18.07
C GLY A 47 -28.28 24.13 18.60
N GLU A 48 -28.22 24.30 19.92
CA GLU A 48 -28.16 25.63 20.58
C GLU A 48 -26.74 26.18 20.76
N LYS A 49 -25.73 25.57 20.14
CA LYS A 49 -24.34 25.98 20.31
C LYS A 49 -24.09 27.39 19.76
N PRO A 50 -23.13 28.14 20.33
CA PRO A 50 -22.67 29.38 19.73
C PRO A 50 -22.19 29.18 18.28
N ILE A 51 -22.58 30.11 17.41
CA ILE A 51 -22.23 30.12 15.99
C ILE A 51 -21.49 31.41 15.67
N ILE A 52 -20.36 31.32 14.97
CA ILE A 52 -19.71 32.46 14.35
C ILE A 52 -19.83 32.31 12.84
N SER A 53 -20.72 33.11 12.26
CA SER A 53 -20.93 33.16 10.81
C SER A 53 -20.37 34.45 10.24
N THR A 54 -19.55 34.36 9.19
CA THR A 54 -19.06 35.53 8.43
C THR A 54 -19.43 35.42 6.95
N GLY A 55 -19.27 36.51 6.20
CA GLY A 55 -19.55 36.56 4.77
C GLY A 55 -18.54 35.80 3.91
N MET A 56 -18.81 35.65 2.61
CA MET A 56 -17.98 34.82 1.71
C MET A 56 -16.51 35.29 1.61
N THR A 57 -16.23 36.58 1.76
CA THR A 57 -14.89 37.18 1.61
C THR A 57 -14.09 37.30 2.92
N GLU A 58 -14.58 36.70 4.01
CA GLU A 58 -14.01 36.87 5.35
C GLU A 58 -13.39 35.56 5.87
N GLU A 59 -12.74 34.80 4.98
CA GLU A 59 -12.05 33.54 5.29
C GLU A 59 -10.98 33.73 6.38
N VAL A 60 -10.16 34.77 6.26
CA VAL A 60 -9.11 35.09 7.25
C VAL A 60 -9.70 35.35 8.63
N GLY A 61 -10.79 36.12 8.70
CA GLY A 61 -11.50 36.40 9.95
C GLY A 61 -12.04 35.13 10.61
N ARG A 62 -12.56 34.16 9.83
CA ARG A 62 -12.99 32.86 10.36
C ARG A 62 -11.84 32.08 10.99
N ALA A 63 -10.71 32.01 10.30
CA ALA A 63 -9.54 31.29 10.80
C ALA A 63 -8.99 31.95 12.08
N GLN A 64 -8.89 33.29 12.10
CA GLN A 64 -8.43 34.04 13.27
C GLN A 64 -9.35 33.85 14.49
N GLU A 65 -10.67 33.95 14.31
CA GLU A 65 -11.62 33.70 15.40
C GLU A 65 -11.58 32.25 15.87
N ALA A 66 -11.43 31.28 14.97
CA ALA A 66 -11.29 29.89 15.34
C ALA A 66 -10.10 29.64 16.26
N VAL A 67 -8.92 30.16 15.86
CA VAL A 67 -7.70 30.05 16.66
C VAL A 67 -7.88 30.73 18.02
N LYS A 68 -8.45 31.93 18.06
CA LYS A 68 -8.71 32.68 19.30
C LYS A 68 -9.62 31.93 20.27
N TRP A 69 -10.65 31.24 19.78
CA TRP A 69 -11.52 30.43 20.65
C TRP A 69 -10.85 29.15 21.12
N ALA A 70 -10.02 28.52 20.30
CA ALA A 70 -9.24 27.37 20.70
C ALA A 70 -8.14 27.74 21.72
N GLU A 71 -7.51 28.92 21.60
CA GLU A 71 -6.58 29.48 22.61
C GLU A 71 -7.27 29.69 23.98
N LYS A 72 -8.58 29.98 23.98
CA LYS A 72 -9.40 30.06 25.21
C LYS A 72 -9.82 28.69 25.78
N GLY A 73 -9.29 27.59 25.24
CA GLY A 73 -9.56 26.25 25.74
C GLY A 73 -10.81 25.59 25.18
N LYS A 74 -11.42 26.14 24.12
CA LYS A 74 -12.64 25.56 23.50
C LYS A 74 -12.31 24.54 22.41
N LYS A 75 -13.22 23.59 22.20
CA LYS A 75 -13.27 22.75 21.00
C LYS A 75 -14.03 23.49 19.91
N VAL A 76 -13.34 23.87 18.86
CA VAL A 76 -13.87 24.72 17.79
C VAL A 76 -14.05 23.90 16.52
N ALA A 77 -15.29 23.81 16.02
CA ALA A 77 -15.58 23.22 14.71
C ALA A 77 -15.49 24.29 13.61
N VAL A 78 -14.51 24.17 12.72
CA VAL A 78 -14.36 25.02 11.52
C VAL A 78 -14.88 24.24 10.33
N ILE A 79 -16.10 24.55 9.87
CA ILE A 79 -16.79 23.75 8.85
C ILE A 79 -16.53 24.25 7.42
N SER A 80 -16.32 23.31 6.50
CA SER A 80 -16.14 23.51 5.06
C SER A 80 -17.00 22.53 4.27
N SER A 81 -17.65 22.97 3.19
CA SER A 81 -18.37 22.04 2.31
C SER A 81 -17.39 21.23 1.49
N GLY A 82 -17.74 19.99 1.17
CA GLY A 82 -16.83 19.04 0.53
C GLY A 82 -15.76 18.60 1.52
N ASP A 83 -14.50 18.76 1.14
CA ASP A 83 -13.35 18.46 1.97
C ASP A 83 -12.66 19.76 2.43
N ALA A 84 -12.22 19.84 3.69
CA ALA A 84 -11.59 21.03 4.23
C ALA A 84 -10.21 21.35 3.61
N GLY A 85 -9.53 20.34 3.04
CA GLY A 85 -8.25 20.48 2.35
C GLY A 85 -8.39 20.84 0.87
N VAL A 86 -9.58 20.75 0.28
CA VAL A 86 -9.82 21.05 -1.15
C VAL A 86 -10.49 22.40 -1.28
N TYR A 87 -9.70 23.46 -1.51
CA TYR A 87 -10.17 24.85 -1.59
C TYR A 87 -11.01 25.28 -0.36
N GLY A 88 -10.71 24.70 0.81
CA GLY A 88 -11.41 24.92 2.08
C GLY A 88 -10.53 25.59 3.13
N MET A 89 -10.95 25.50 4.40
CA MET A 89 -10.35 26.25 5.51
C MET A 89 -9.04 25.66 6.06
N ALA A 90 -8.67 24.41 5.74
CA ALA A 90 -7.54 23.74 6.41
C ALA A 90 -6.20 24.46 6.21
N GLY A 91 -5.87 24.85 4.97
CA GLY A 91 -4.64 25.57 4.67
C GLY A 91 -4.57 26.90 5.42
N LEU A 92 -5.63 27.69 5.34
CA LEU A 92 -5.69 29.01 5.98
C LEU A 92 -5.63 28.93 7.52
N VAL A 93 -6.24 27.91 8.14
CA VAL A 93 -6.12 27.69 9.59
C VAL A 93 -4.66 27.45 9.97
N TYR A 94 -3.93 26.62 9.20
CA TYR A 94 -2.50 26.43 9.44
C TYR A 94 -1.68 27.69 9.21
N GLU A 95 -1.94 28.47 8.16
CA GLU A 95 -1.24 29.74 7.90
C GLU A 95 -1.38 30.70 9.08
N VAL A 96 -2.60 30.89 9.60
CA VAL A 96 -2.86 31.75 10.78
C VAL A 96 -2.16 31.22 12.04
N LEU A 97 -2.14 29.90 12.23
CA LEU A 97 -1.42 29.28 13.34
C LEU A 97 0.10 29.51 13.24
N ILE A 98 0.67 29.34 12.04
CA ILE A 98 2.10 29.55 11.78
C ILE A 98 2.50 31.00 12.05
N GLU A 99 1.70 31.99 11.61
CA GLU A 99 1.95 33.41 11.91
C GLU A 99 1.95 33.70 13.42
N LYS A 100 1.22 32.91 14.21
CA LYS A 100 1.18 32.98 15.68
C LYS A 100 2.28 32.16 16.37
N GLY A 101 3.21 31.57 15.62
CA GLY A 101 4.31 30.78 16.17
C GLY A 101 3.90 29.38 16.65
N TRP A 102 2.79 28.84 16.14
CA TRP A 102 2.34 27.49 16.47
C TRP A 102 3.32 26.41 16.01
N THR A 103 3.50 25.38 16.84
CA THR A 103 4.16 24.12 16.47
C THR A 103 3.24 22.95 16.78
N LYS A 104 3.50 21.80 16.15
CA LYS A 104 2.69 20.60 16.38
C LYS A 104 2.84 20.05 17.80
N GLU A 105 4.00 20.26 18.42
CA GLU A 105 4.36 19.69 19.72
C GLU A 105 3.81 20.50 20.90
N SER A 106 3.79 21.83 20.82
CA SER A 106 3.39 22.71 21.94
C SER A 106 2.16 23.57 21.65
N GLY A 107 1.70 23.60 20.40
CA GLY A 107 0.55 24.37 19.98
C GLY A 107 -0.80 23.71 20.28
N ILE A 108 -1.88 24.39 19.87
CA ILE A 108 -3.25 23.86 19.91
C ILE A 108 -3.35 22.60 19.06
N GLU A 109 -4.08 21.58 19.56
CA GLU A 109 -4.34 20.39 18.78
C GLU A 109 -5.21 20.73 17.56
N VAL A 110 -4.75 20.35 16.36
CA VAL A 110 -5.49 20.53 15.10
C VAL A 110 -5.80 19.17 14.52
N GLU A 111 -7.08 18.91 14.26
CA GLU A 111 -7.56 17.70 13.60
C GLU A 111 -8.25 18.08 12.30
N ILE A 112 -7.73 17.55 11.18
CA ILE A 112 -8.38 17.68 9.87
C ILE A 112 -9.30 16.48 9.67
N ILE A 113 -10.58 16.74 9.47
CA ILE A 113 -11.61 15.71 9.33
C ILE A 113 -12.07 15.69 7.88
N PRO A 114 -11.87 14.57 7.16
CA PRO A 114 -12.12 14.51 5.73
C PRO A 114 -13.61 14.46 5.41
N GLY A 115 -13.95 15.02 4.25
CA GLY A 115 -15.29 15.02 3.68
C GLY A 115 -15.30 14.63 2.21
N VAL A 116 -16.48 14.22 1.71
CA VAL A 116 -16.63 13.86 0.29
C VAL A 116 -16.58 15.14 -0.55
N SER A 117 -15.44 15.41 -1.20
CA SER A 117 -15.26 16.59 -2.03
C SER A 117 -16.19 16.63 -3.26
N ALA A 118 -16.35 17.80 -3.88
CA ALA A 118 -17.31 18.01 -4.96
C ALA A 118 -17.04 17.14 -6.19
N ILE A 119 -15.77 16.87 -6.51
CA ILE A 119 -15.36 15.98 -7.61
C ILE A 119 -15.98 14.59 -7.45
N HIS A 120 -15.91 14.00 -6.25
CA HIS A 120 -16.46 12.67 -5.97
C HIS A 120 -17.99 12.70 -5.91
N SER A 121 -18.55 13.72 -5.24
CA SER A 121 -20.01 13.87 -5.11
C SER A 121 -20.68 14.03 -6.49
N CYS A 122 -20.11 14.86 -7.35
CA CYS A 122 -20.63 15.11 -8.69
C CYS A 122 -20.39 13.92 -9.62
N ALA A 123 -19.22 13.26 -9.53
CA ALA A 123 -18.94 12.06 -10.31
C ALA A 123 -19.96 10.95 -10.05
N ALA A 124 -20.35 10.72 -8.79
CA ALA A 124 -21.36 9.73 -8.43
C ALA A 124 -22.74 9.99 -9.05
N LEU A 125 -23.08 11.25 -9.34
CA LEU A 125 -24.32 11.64 -10.03
C LEU A 125 -24.22 11.53 -11.56
N LEU A 126 -23.01 11.43 -12.11
CA LEU A 126 -22.75 11.36 -13.55
C LEU A 126 -22.44 9.94 -14.04
N GLY A 127 -21.99 9.04 -13.16
CA GLY A 127 -21.56 7.68 -13.50
C GLY A 127 -20.18 7.36 -12.92
N ALA A 128 -19.20 7.13 -13.79
CA ALA A 128 -17.81 6.85 -13.43
C ALA A 128 -16.78 7.74 -14.18
N PRO A 129 -16.93 9.08 -14.17
CA PRO A 129 -16.08 9.96 -14.98
C PRO A 129 -14.64 10.11 -14.47
N ILE A 130 -14.35 9.77 -13.21
CA ILE A 130 -13.04 9.99 -12.56
C ILE A 130 -12.30 8.67 -12.23
N MET A 131 -12.61 7.59 -12.94
CA MET A 131 -11.98 6.28 -12.72
C MET A 131 -10.51 6.24 -13.18
N HIS A 132 -10.13 7.12 -14.11
CA HIS A 132 -8.76 7.34 -14.55
C HIS A 132 -8.18 8.59 -13.88
N ASP A 133 -6.90 8.86 -14.12
CA ASP A 133 -6.18 10.02 -13.62
C ASP A 133 -6.98 11.32 -13.84
N ALA A 134 -7.25 12.01 -12.74
CA ALA A 134 -8.07 13.21 -12.70
C ALA A 134 -7.37 14.32 -11.90
N CYS A 135 -7.68 15.57 -12.23
CA CYS A 135 -7.19 16.73 -11.51
C CYS A 135 -8.34 17.68 -11.14
N THR A 136 -8.16 18.44 -10.07
CA THR A 136 -9.06 19.52 -9.67
C THR A 136 -8.40 20.86 -9.93
N ILE A 137 -9.10 21.77 -10.59
CA ILE A 137 -8.60 23.13 -10.87
C ILE A 137 -9.68 24.14 -10.45
N SER A 138 -9.33 25.08 -9.59
CA SER A 138 -10.20 26.22 -9.29
C SER A 138 -10.01 27.31 -10.35
N LEU A 139 -11.11 27.86 -10.86
CA LEU A 139 -11.13 29.03 -11.74
C LEU A 139 -11.23 30.35 -10.95
N SER A 140 -10.98 30.33 -9.65
CA SER A 140 -10.90 31.55 -8.84
C SER A 140 -9.52 32.17 -8.96
N ASP A 141 -9.45 33.35 -9.57
CA ASP A 141 -8.25 34.17 -9.72
C ASP A 141 -8.10 35.22 -8.61
N HIS A 142 -8.91 35.14 -7.54
CA HIS A 142 -8.90 36.10 -6.44
C HIS A 142 -7.56 36.14 -5.68
N LEU A 143 -6.95 34.96 -5.49
CA LEU A 143 -5.67 34.79 -4.78
C LEU A 143 -4.61 34.11 -5.67
N THR A 144 -4.92 33.81 -6.92
CA THR A 144 -4.03 33.11 -7.84
C THR A 144 -4.04 33.82 -9.20
N PRO A 145 -2.88 34.29 -9.70
CA PRO A 145 -2.82 34.92 -11.02
C PRO A 145 -3.39 34.03 -12.12
N TRP A 146 -4.20 34.58 -13.01
CA TRP A 146 -4.84 33.84 -14.11
C TRP A 146 -3.83 33.05 -14.95
N ALA A 147 -2.66 33.62 -15.26
CA ALA A 147 -1.61 32.95 -16.03
C ALA A 147 -1.16 31.60 -15.42
N VAL A 148 -1.20 31.47 -14.08
CA VAL A 148 -0.89 30.20 -13.40
C VAL A 148 -2.04 29.20 -13.57
N ILE A 149 -3.29 29.67 -13.51
CA ILE A 149 -4.48 28.83 -13.71
C ILE A 149 -4.53 28.33 -15.15
N GLU A 150 -4.32 29.21 -16.12
CA GLU A 150 -4.22 28.89 -17.55
C GLU A 150 -3.17 27.80 -17.80
N LYS A 151 -1.96 27.97 -17.24
CA LYS A 151 -0.89 26.96 -17.33
C LYS A 151 -1.31 25.61 -16.76
N ARG A 152 -2.07 25.58 -15.66
CA ARG A 152 -2.58 24.33 -15.05
C ARG A 152 -3.60 23.65 -15.95
N ILE A 153 -4.53 24.42 -16.54
CA ILE A 153 -5.54 23.90 -17.47
C ILE A 153 -4.85 23.32 -18.70
N GLU A 154 -3.92 24.06 -19.30
CA GLU A 154 -3.17 23.62 -20.47
C GLU A 154 -2.35 22.36 -20.20
N ALA A 155 -1.65 22.29 -19.05
CA ALA A 155 -0.90 21.10 -18.67
C ALA A 155 -1.80 19.88 -18.45
N ALA A 156 -2.94 20.04 -17.76
CA ALA A 156 -3.90 18.97 -17.54
C ALA A 156 -4.52 18.48 -18.87
N ALA A 157 -4.81 19.41 -19.77
CA ALA A 157 -5.29 19.12 -21.12
C ALA A 157 -4.24 18.32 -21.91
N MET A 158 -3.01 18.81 -21.97
CA MET A 158 -1.91 18.18 -22.68
C MET A 158 -1.62 16.76 -22.15
N ALA A 159 -1.71 16.54 -20.84
CA ALA A 159 -1.42 15.25 -20.21
C ALA A 159 -2.63 14.28 -20.15
N ASP A 160 -3.71 14.56 -20.89
CA ASP A 160 -4.91 13.72 -20.98
C ASP A 160 -5.66 13.43 -19.66
N PHE A 161 -5.59 14.34 -18.68
CA PHE A 161 -6.36 14.20 -17.43
C PHE A 161 -7.85 14.44 -17.65
N VAL A 162 -8.66 13.76 -16.84
CA VAL A 162 -10.03 14.21 -16.53
C VAL A 162 -9.93 15.45 -15.65
N ILE A 163 -10.76 16.46 -15.88
CA ILE A 163 -10.64 17.77 -15.19
C ILE A 163 -11.94 18.10 -14.47
N ALA A 164 -11.86 18.29 -13.16
CA ALA A 164 -12.94 18.84 -12.36
C ALA A 164 -12.68 20.33 -12.07
N LEU A 165 -13.46 21.21 -12.67
CA LEU A 165 -13.37 22.66 -12.46
C LEU A 165 -14.20 23.08 -11.24
N TYR A 166 -13.52 23.69 -10.29
CA TYR A 166 -14.10 24.29 -9.09
C TYR A 166 -14.27 25.80 -9.29
N ASN A 167 -15.26 26.35 -8.58
CA ASN A 167 -15.59 27.77 -8.62
C ASN A 167 -15.72 28.29 -10.08
N PRO A 168 -16.39 27.60 -11.01
CA PRO A 168 -16.21 27.82 -12.44
C PRO A 168 -16.69 29.21 -12.91
N LYS A 169 -17.73 29.75 -12.27
CA LYS A 169 -18.30 31.06 -12.61
C LYS A 169 -18.86 31.74 -11.36
N SER A 170 -18.85 33.07 -11.33
CA SER A 170 -19.54 33.89 -10.33
C SER A 170 -20.11 35.15 -10.99
N GLY A 171 -20.82 36.00 -10.25
CA GLY A 171 -21.30 37.28 -10.79
C GLY A 171 -20.18 38.20 -11.30
N ARG A 172 -18.97 38.10 -10.74
CA ARG A 172 -17.78 38.87 -11.18
C ARG A 172 -16.85 38.09 -12.11
N ARG A 173 -16.82 36.76 -12.00
CA ARG A 173 -15.93 35.85 -12.74
C ARG A 173 -16.74 35.14 -13.83
N THR A 174 -16.82 35.75 -15.01
CA THR A 174 -17.62 35.24 -16.13
C THR A 174 -16.79 34.75 -17.32
N ARG A 175 -15.54 35.21 -17.45
CA ARG A 175 -14.66 34.91 -18.60
C ARG A 175 -13.82 33.65 -18.42
N GLN A 176 -13.48 33.30 -17.19
CA GLN A 176 -12.54 32.23 -16.86
C GLN A 176 -12.99 30.88 -17.42
N ILE A 177 -14.28 30.55 -17.32
CA ILE A 177 -14.83 29.31 -17.89
C ILE A 177 -14.79 29.27 -19.42
N VAL A 178 -14.92 30.43 -20.07
CA VAL A 178 -14.83 30.58 -21.53
C VAL A 178 -13.39 30.34 -21.99
N GLU A 179 -12.43 30.97 -21.33
CA GLU A 179 -11.01 30.75 -21.65
C GLU A 179 -10.58 29.32 -21.32
N ALA A 180 -11.08 28.72 -20.23
CA ALA A 180 -10.82 27.31 -19.92
C ALA A 180 -11.30 26.38 -21.05
N GLN A 181 -12.54 26.57 -21.53
CA GLN A 181 -13.08 25.81 -22.67
C GLN A 181 -12.20 26.00 -23.92
N ARG A 182 -11.83 27.24 -24.25
CA ARG A 182 -10.97 27.57 -25.39
C ARG A 182 -9.62 26.86 -25.31
N ILE A 183 -8.99 26.84 -24.13
CA ILE A 183 -7.72 26.13 -23.92
C ILE A 183 -7.90 24.63 -24.16
N LEU A 184 -8.95 24.04 -23.61
CA LEU A 184 -9.21 22.62 -23.68
C LEU A 184 -9.51 22.13 -25.11
N LEU A 185 -10.23 22.93 -25.91
CA LEU A 185 -10.52 22.66 -27.32
C LEU A 185 -9.25 22.58 -28.20
N ARG A 186 -8.09 23.06 -27.72
CA ARG A 186 -6.80 22.85 -28.42
C ARG A 186 -6.26 21.42 -28.29
N TYR A 187 -6.72 20.65 -27.29
CA TYR A 187 -6.19 19.32 -26.94
C TYR A 187 -7.24 18.21 -26.91
N ARG A 188 -8.52 18.56 -27.00
CA ARG A 188 -9.66 17.65 -26.86
C ARG A 188 -10.61 17.81 -28.04
N SER A 189 -11.37 16.75 -28.30
CA SER A 189 -12.46 16.81 -29.25
C SER A 189 -13.56 17.76 -28.75
N PRO A 190 -14.21 18.56 -29.60
CA PRO A 190 -15.39 19.33 -29.20
C PRO A 190 -16.51 18.43 -28.63
N GLN A 191 -16.58 17.17 -29.07
CA GLN A 191 -17.54 16.17 -28.57
C GLN A 191 -17.12 15.46 -27.28
N THR A 192 -16.00 15.86 -26.64
CA THR A 192 -15.58 15.29 -25.37
C THR A 192 -16.68 15.48 -24.31
N PRO A 193 -17.15 14.42 -23.63
CA PRO A 193 -18.25 14.55 -22.66
C PRO A 193 -17.94 15.49 -21.50
N VAL A 194 -18.94 16.29 -21.11
CA VAL A 194 -18.89 17.22 -19.99
C VAL A 194 -20.14 17.05 -19.11
N GLY A 195 -19.91 16.88 -17.81
CA GLY A 195 -20.97 16.88 -16.80
C GLY A 195 -21.00 18.20 -16.02
N LEU A 196 -22.15 18.86 -15.96
CA LEU A 196 -22.39 20.05 -15.14
C LEU A 196 -23.30 19.65 -13.98
N VAL A 197 -22.77 19.71 -12.76
CA VAL A 197 -23.53 19.32 -11.57
C VAL A 197 -23.65 20.51 -10.64
N LYS A 198 -24.87 21.02 -10.49
CA LYS A 198 -25.22 22.13 -9.61
C LYS A 198 -25.84 21.61 -8.33
N SER A 199 -25.34 22.08 -7.19
CA SER A 199 -25.90 21.76 -5.86
C SER A 199 -26.08 20.26 -5.60
N ALA A 200 -25.06 19.45 -5.89
CA ALA A 200 -25.07 18.00 -5.67
C ALA A 200 -25.58 17.63 -4.26
N TYR A 201 -26.53 16.71 -4.18
CA TYR A 201 -27.18 16.22 -2.98
C TYR A 201 -27.83 17.31 -2.11
N ARG A 202 -28.30 18.39 -2.73
CA ARG A 202 -29.07 19.46 -2.08
C ARG A 202 -30.41 19.68 -2.79
N PRO A 203 -31.39 20.40 -2.20
CA PRO A 203 -32.73 20.55 -2.79
C PRO A 203 -32.77 21.12 -4.22
N ARG A 204 -31.79 21.93 -4.62
CA ARG A 204 -31.68 22.50 -5.98
C ARG A 204 -30.69 21.74 -6.87
N GLN A 205 -30.54 20.44 -6.65
CA GLN A 205 -29.69 19.58 -7.47
C GLN A 205 -30.13 19.65 -8.94
N ASN A 206 -29.18 19.88 -9.83
CA ASN A 206 -29.40 19.80 -11.26
C ASN A 206 -28.16 19.20 -11.93
N VAL A 207 -28.38 18.20 -12.78
CA VAL A 207 -27.34 17.46 -13.49
C VAL A 207 -27.61 17.63 -14.98
N VAL A 208 -26.60 18.10 -15.71
CA VAL A 208 -26.65 18.25 -17.16
C VAL A 208 -25.48 17.49 -17.75
N MET A 209 -25.76 16.61 -18.71
CA MET A 209 -24.76 15.97 -19.56
C MET A 209 -24.73 16.72 -20.89
N THR A 210 -23.55 17.13 -21.31
CA THR A 210 -23.29 17.89 -22.54
C THR A 210 -21.90 17.53 -23.07
N ASP A 211 -21.35 18.33 -23.97
CA ASP A 211 -20.00 18.17 -24.49
C ASP A 211 -19.18 19.46 -24.35
N LEU A 212 -17.89 19.37 -24.70
CA LEU A 212 -16.95 20.47 -24.54
C LEU A 212 -17.29 21.68 -25.40
N GLU A 213 -17.95 21.49 -26.55
CA GLU A 213 -18.41 22.58 -27.43
C GLU A 213 -19.60 23.34 -26.84
N HIS A 214 -20.61 22.60 -26.37
CA HIS A 214 -21.90 23.16 -25.96
C HIS A 214 -21.99 23.46 -24.46
N MET A 215 -20.97 23.15 -23.64
CA MET A 215 -21.02 23.34 -22.18
C MET A 215 -21.38 24.76 -21.72
N LEU A 216 -21.06 25.79 -22.52
CA LEU A 216 -21.35 27.19 -22.18
C LEU A 216 -22.80 27.61 -22.46
N GLU A 217 -23.58 26.79 -23.16
CA GLU A 217 -25.00 27.04 -23.43
C GLU A 217 -25.89 26.78 -22.21
N HIS A 218 -25.33 26.14 -21.18
CA HIS A 218 -26.02 25.78 -19.94
C HIS A 218 -25.69 26.71 -18.78
N ASP A 219 -26.56 26.73 -17.75
CA ASP A 219 -26.35 27.52 -16.55
C ASP A 219 -25.19 26.98 -15.69
N ILE A 220 -24.07 27.71 -15.71
CA ILE A 220 -22.92 27.44 -14.84
C ILE A 220 -22.85 28.55 -13.79
N GLY A 221 -22.96 28.19 -12.51
CA GLY A 221 -22.89 29.13 -11.40
C GLY A 221 -21.82 28.78 -10.36
N MET A 222 -21.82 29.52 -9.26
CA MET A 222 -20.87 29.30 -8.15
C MET A 222 -21.06 27.96 -7.43
N LEU A 223 -22.24 27.35 -7.54
CA LEU A 223 -22.59 26.05 -6.95
C LEU A 223 -22.50 24.90 -7.95
N THR A 224 -21.94 25.16 -9.13
CA THR A 224 -21.73 24.16 -10.18
C THR A 224 -20.30 23.63 -10.11
N THR A 225 -20.14 22.32 -10.22
CA THR A 225 -18.86 21.68 -10.55
C THR A 225 -18.95 21.17 -11.98
N VAL A 226 -17.93 21.44 -12.78
CA VAL A 226 -17.84 20.99 -14.17
C VAL A 226 -16.84 19.83 -14.21
N ILE A 227 -17.25 18.67 -14.70
CA ILE A 227 -16.37 17.52 -14.92
C ILE A 227 -16.21 17.32 -16.42
N ILE A 228 -14.99 17.43 -16.91
CA ILE A 228 -14.64 17.34 -18.32
C ILE A 228 -13.87 16.04 -18.52
N GLY A 229 -14.37 15.18 -19.41
CA GLY A 229 -13.76 13.91 -19.74
C GLY A 229 -12.37 14.07 -20.37
N ASN A 230 -11.62 12.97 -20.37
CA ASN A 230 -10.42 12.85 -21.18
C ASN A 230 -10.74 12.24 -22.57
N SER A 231 -9.70 11.99 -23.37
CA SER A 231 -9.86 11.44 -24.73
C SER A 231 -10.58 10.08 -24.81
N SER A 232 -10.58 9.31 -23.72
CA SER A 232 -11.22 7.99 -23.63
C SER A 232 -12.62 7.99 -23.04
N THR A 233 -13.08 9.15 -22.56
CA THR A 233 -14.38 9.27 -21.88
C THR A 233 -15.52 9.24 -22.87
N PHE A 234 -16.57 8.47 -22.56
CA PHE A 234 -17.78 8.38 -23.37
C PHE A 234 -19.05 8.43 -22.50
N VAL A 235 -20.20 8.62 -23.15
CA VAL A 235 -21.52 8.52 -22.51
C VAL A 235 -22.22 7.27 -23.00
N HIS A 236 -22.78 6.48 -22.09
CA HIS A 236 -23.61 5.33 -22.40
C HIS A 236 -24.83 5.33 -21.49
N ASP A 237 -26.03 5.35 -22.09
CA ASP A 237 -27.31 5.39 -21.37
C ASP A 237 -27.38 6.49 -20.29
N GLY A 238 -26.93 7.71 -20.65
CA GLY A 238 -26.89 8.85 -19.73
C GLY A 238 -25.78 8.80 -18.67
N LEU A 239 -24.95 7.75 -18.65
CA LEU A 239 -23.82 7.62 -17.73
C LEU A 239 -22.51 8.03 -18.42
N MET A 240 -21.78 8.97 -17.81
CA MET A 240 -20.43 9.35 -18.22
C MET A 240 -19.42 8.37 -17.64
N ILE A 241 -18.64 7.73 -18.51
CA ILE A 241 -17.72 6.66 -18.14
C ILE A 241 -16.33 6.97 -18.70
N THR A 242 -15.35 6.99 -17.81
CA THR A 242 -13.93 7.03 -18.19
C THR A 242 -13.34 5.64 -17.95
N PRO A 243 -12.98 4.89 -19.00
CA PRO A 243 -12.47 3.54 -18.81
C PRO A 243 -11.14 3.50 -18.07
N ARG A 244 -10.98 2.55 -17.14
CA ARG A 244 -9.66 2.23 -16.57
C ARG A 244 -8.72 1.51 -17.55
N GLY A 245 -9.25 1.02 -18.68
CA GLY A 245 -8.49 0.28 -19.69
C GLY A 245 -8.61 -1.25 -19.59
N TYR A 246 -9.54 -1.79 -18.81
CA TYR A 246 -9.73 -3.25 -18.67
C TYR A 246 -9.91 -3.96 -20.02
N GLN A 247 -10.67 -3.39 -20.95
CA GLN A 247 -10.91 -4.02 -22.26
C GLN A 247 -9.64 -4.28 -23.08
N ARG A 248 -8.51 -3.63 -22.75
CA ARG A 248 -7.21 -3.92 -23.39
C ARG A 248 -6.70 -5.33 -23.06
N LYS A 249 -7.13 -5.91 -21.93
CA LYS A 249 -6.65 -7.22 -21.43
C LYS A 249 -7.77 -8.22 -21.13
N TYR A 250 -8.98 -7.74 -20.87
CA TYR A 250 -10.10 -8.51 -20.36
C TYR A 250 -11.28 -8.52 -21.32
N SER A 251 -11.93 -9.68 -21.45
CA SER A 251 -13.25 -9.81 -22.08
C SER A 251 -14.30 -9.66 -20.99
N LEU A 252 -14.98 -8.51 -20.95
CA LEU A 252 -15.91 -8.16 -19.86
C LEU A 252 -17.19 -9.01 -19.86
N ASP A 253 -17.50 -9.67 -20.98
CA ASP A 253 -18.68 -10.49 -21.23
C ASP A 253 -18.46 -11.99 -20.95
N LYS A 254 -17.23 -12.41 -20.60
CA LYS A 254 -16.86 -13.82 -20.44
C LYS A 254 -16.33 -14.12 -19.04
N LEU A 255 -16.81 -15.21 -18.45
CA LEU A 255 -16.26 -15.74 -17.20
C LEU A 255 -14.82 -16.25 -17.39
N GLU A 256 -14.57 -16.93 -18.50
CA GLU A 256 -13.23 -17.39 -18.86
C GLU A 256 -12.51 -16.33 -19.72
N GLN A 257 -11.35 -15.88 -19.24
CA GLN A 257 -10.58 -14.81 -19.86
C GLN A 257 -9.60 -15.37 -20.89
N ARG A 258 -9.48 -14.69 -22.04
CA ARG A 258 -8.57 -15.09 -23.14
C ARG A 258 -7.12 -15.30 -22.67
N LEU A 259 -6.65 -14.48 -21.74
CA LEU A 259 -5.31 -14.56 -21.16
C LEU A 259 -5.37 -15.11 -19.73
N LYS A 260 -4.55 -16.13 -19.45
CA LYS A 260 -4.32 -16.59 -18.07
C LYS A 260 -3.62 -15.50 -17.26
N PRO A 261 -3.74 -15.46 -15.92
CA PRO A 261 -3.17 -14.38 -15.11
C PRO A 261 -1.69 -14.07 -15.37
N HIS A 262 -0.85 -15.10 -15.56
CA HIS A 262 0.58 -14.94 -15.84
C HIS A 262 0.87 -14.42 -17.27
N GLU A 263 -0.05 -14.59 -18.21
CA GLU A 263 0.10 -14.12 -19.60
C GLU A 263 -0.26 -12.64 -19.73
N ARG A 264 -1.10 -12.13 -18.81
CA ARG A 264 -1.52 -10.72 -18.81
C ARG A 264 -0.37 -9.76 -18.53
N LEU A 265 0.65 -10.21 -17.80
CA LEU A 265 1.82 -9.41 -17.40
C LEU A 265 2.96 -9.46 -18.44
N ARG A 266 2.81 -10.21 -19.54
CA ARG A 266 3.83 -10.31 -20.58
C ARG A 266 3.88 -9.03 -21.43
N LYS A 267 5.04 -8.79 -22.06
CA LYS A 267 5.31 -7.62 -22.92
C LYS A 267 4.28 -7.41 -24.03
N GLU A 268 3.77 -8.50 -24.59
CA GLU A 268 2.78 -8.43 -25.67
C GLU A 268 1.40 -7.98 -25.16
N ALA A 269 1.10 -8.21 -23.88
CA ALA A 269 -0.17 -7.86 -23.24
C ALA A 269 -0.13 -6.51 -22.51
N GLU A 270 1.05 -6.00 -22.15
CA GLU A 270 1.25 -4.68 -21.52
C GLU A 270 2.36 -3.83 -22.18
N PRO A 271 2.40 -3.64 -23.51
CA PRO A 271 3.51 -2.93 -24.18
C PRO A 271 3.72 -1.47 -23.73
N TRP A 272 2.74 -0.91 -23.00
CA TRP A 272 2.79 0.42 -22.39
C TRP A 272 3.37 0.44 -20.96
N ALA A 273 3.66 -0.72 -20.36
CA ALA A 273 4.24 -0.81 -19.03
C ALA A 273 5.69 -0.28 -19.06
N LEU A 274 6.05 0.54 -18.06
CA LEU A 274 7.32 1.27 -18.05
C LEU A 274 8.54 0.35 -18.22
N ASP A 275 8.55 -0.78 -17.51
CA ASP A 275 9.56 -1.83 -17.53
C ASP A 275 9.69 -2.55 -18.90
N GLN A 276 8.73 -2.32 -19.79
CA GLN A 276 8.60 -2.99 -21.08
C GLN A 276 8.75 -2.03 -22.27
N THR A 277 8.96 -0.74 -22.01
CA THR A 277 9.21 0.27 -23.06
C THR A 277 10.61 0.14 -23.67
N GLU A 278 10.73 0.42 -24.97
CA GLU A 278 12.03 0.41 -25.67
C GLU A 278 13.05 1.36 -25.05
N GLU A 279 12.59 2.45 -24.44
CA GLU A 279 13.45 3.40 -23.72
C GLU A 279 14.05 2.77 -22.46
N THR A 280 13.27 2.00 -21.70
CA THR A 280 13.78 1.28 -20.51
C THR A 280 14.69 0.12 -20.91
N GLU A 281 14.41 -0.54 -22.03
CA GLU A 281 15.28 -1.58 -22.60
C GLU A 281 16.60 -0.99 -23.13
N ARG A 282 16.55 0.21 -23.75
CA ARG A 282 17.72 0.95 -24.22
C ARG A 282 18.54 1.50 -23.05
N VAL A 283 17.89 2.04 -22.02
CA VAL A 283 18.56 2.48 -20.77
C VAL A 283 19.18 1.30 -20.06
N ARG A 284 18.52 0.14 -20.01
CA ARG A 284 19.07 -1.09 -19.43
C ARG A 284 20.26 -1.61 -20.23
N LYS A 285 20.18 -1.68 -21.56
CA LYS A 285 21.34 -2.01 -22.42
C LYS A 285 22.47 -1.00 -22.29
N THR A 286 22.16 0.30 -22.28
CA THR A 286 23.17 1.35 -22.09
C THR A 286 23.80 1.27 -20.71
N ALA A 287 23.02 0.92 -19.68
CA ALA A 287 23.49 0.70 -18.32
C ALA A 287 24.36 -0.56 -18.23
N GLU A 288 23.98 -1.66 -18.91
CA GLU A 288 24.76 -2.90 -19.01
C GLU A 288 26.07 -2.71 -19.81
N GLU A 289 26.02 -1.96 -20.91
CA GLU A 289 27.21 -1.57 -21.69
C GLU A 289 28.11 -0.61 -20.93
N ALA A 290 27.53 0.33 -20.18
CA ALA A 290 28.26 1.21 -19.28
C ALA A 290 28.87 0.40 -18.13
N LEU A 291 28.15 -0.58 -17.56
CA LEU A 291 28.65 -1.49 -16.54
C LEU A 291 29.84 -2.30 -17.05
N GLN A 292 29.78 -2.79 -18.30
CA GLN A 292 30.90 -3.49 -18.95
C GLN A 292 32.10 -2.56 -19.21
N LYS A 293 31.86 -1.30 -19.63
CA LYS A 293 32.92 -0.33 -19.89
C LYS A 293 33.55 0.23 -18.60
N VAL A 294 32.78 0.33 -17.52
CA VAL A 294 33.24 0.72 -16.18
C VAL A 294 34.01 -0.43 -15.52
N ALA A 295 33.57 -1.68 -15.70
CA ALA A 295 34.27 -2.88 -15.21
C ALA A 295 35.69 -3.04 -15.78
N ILE A 296 35.97 -2.49 -16.97
CA ILE A 296 37.31 -2.54 -17.60
C ILE A 296 38.19 -1.32 -17.19
N ARG A 297 37.61 -0.24 -16.66
CA ARG A 297 38.32 1.04 -16.45
C ARG A 297 38.57 1.46 -15.00
N GLN A 298 38.16 0.68 -14.00
CA GLN A 298 38.35 1.03 -12.59
C GLN A 298 39.22 0.02 -11.82
N TYR A 299 40.41 -0.31 -12.34
CA TYR A 299 41.47 -0.95 -11.54
C TYR A 299 42.49 0.05 -10.97
N GLU A 300 42.37 1.35 -11.24
CA GLU A 300 43.21 2.35 -10.59
C GLU A 300 42.35 3.54 -10.13
N GLN A 301 42.18 3.61 -8.80
CA GLN A 301 41.58 4.67 -8.00
C GLN A 301 40.05 4.85 -8.05
N ALA A 302 39.36 4.17 -7.14
CA ALA A 302 38.02 4.56 -6.69
C ALA A 302 37.84 4.28 -5.20
N ARG A 303 37.31 5.26 -4.45
CA ARG A 303 36.79 5.07 -3.09
C ARG A 303 35.62 4.08 -3.15
N ALA A 304 35.65 3.09 -2.26
CA ALA A 304 34.63 2.07 -2.11
C ALA A 304 33.25 2.69 -1.84
N ILE A 305 32.27 2.36 -2.68
CA ILE A 305 30.85 2.59 -2.39
C ILE A 305 30.43 1.46 -1.45
N GLU A 306 30.04 1.80 -0.22
CA GLU A 306 29.51 0.83 0.74
C GLU A 306 28.03 0.53 0.40
N GLU A 307 27.67 -0.72 0.16
CA GLU A 307 26.28 -1.16 -0.04
C GLU A 307 25.72 -1.85 1.22
N ILE A 308 24.40 -1.81 1.42
CA ILE A 308 23.75 -2.54 2.51
C ILE A 308 23.73 -4.03 2.15
N PHE A 309 24.45 -4.82 2.93
CA PHE A 309 24.50 -6.27 2.80
C PHE A 309 23.81 -6.94 3.98
N GLU A 310 22.90 -7.87 3.68
CA GLU A 310 22.12 -8.59 4.68
C GLU A 310 22.38 -10.10 4.60
N LEU A 311 22.54 -10.74 5.75
CA LEU A 311 22.69 -12.19 5.86
C LEU A 311 22.16 -12.71 7.20
N ALA A 312 21.94 -14.02 7.29
CA ALA A 312 21.61 -14.71 8.53
C ALA A 312 22.81 -15.52 9.04
N VAL A 313 23.08 -15.46 10.35
CA VAL A 313 24.12 -16.27 11.01
C VAL A 313 23.55 -17.06 12.19
N SER A 314 24.02 -18.30 12.34
CA SER A 314 23.66 -19.19 13.45
C SER A 314 24.92 -19.91 13.98
N PRO A 315 25.02 -20.24 15.28
CA PRO A 315 26.13 -21.03 15.81
C PRO A 315 26.01 -22.53 15.50
N GLY A 316 24.92 -22.95 14.85
CA GLY A 316 24.70 -24.29 14.31
C GLY A 316 23.21 -24.52 13.96
N VAL A 317 22.89 -25.72 13.48
CA VAL A 317 21.50 -26.14 13.19
C VAL A 317 20.77 -26.57 14.47
N ALA A 318 21.51 -27.21 15.39
CA ALA A 318 21.04 -27.66 16.70
C ALA A 318 21.89 -27.13 17.87
N ASN A 319 22.75 -26.14 17.58
CA ASN A 319 23.53 -25.41 18.57
C ASN A 319 23.07 -23.95 18.59
N LYS A 320 22.79 -23.42 19.79
CA LYS A 320 22.36 -22.02 20.03
C LYS A 320 23.37 -21.18 20.78
N ALA A 321 24.47 -21.78 21.24
CA ALA A 321 25.48 -21.07 21.99
C ALA A 321 26.51 -20.48 21.02
N PHE A 322 26.51 -19.15 20.90
CA PHE A 322 27.64 -18.44 20.31
C PHE A 322 28.81 -18.45 21.30
N THR A 323 30.01 -18.72 20.80
CA THR A 323 31.21 -18.51 21.61
C THR A 323 31.46 -17.01 21.80
N PRO A 324 32.17 -16.59 22.86
CA PRO A 324 32.57 -15.19 23.02
C PRO A 324 33.32 -14.66 21.78
N GLN A 325 34.18 -15.48 21.17
CA GLN A 325 34.93 -15.14 19.96
C GLN A 325 34.00 -14.91 18.76
N GLN A 326 32.98 -15.75 18.58
CA GLN A 326 31.98 -15.57 17.53
C GLN A 326 31.19 -14.27 17.72
N MET A 327 30.77 -13.96 18.95
CA MET A 327 30.04 -12.74 19.25
C MET A 327 30.88 -11.48 18.99
N LEU A 328 32.16 -11.50 19.38
CA LEU A 328 33.09 -10.40 19.10
C LEU A 328 33.27 -10.19 17.60
N LEU A 329 33.48 -11.27 16.83
CA LEU A 329 33.60 -11.20 15.38
C LEU A 329 32.34 -10.61 14.73
N ILE A 330 31.15 -11.10 15.12
CA ILE A 330 29.88 -10.60 14.58
C ILE A 330 29.73 -9.09 14.87
N ALA A 331 30.00 -8.67 16.12
CA ALA A 331 29.89 -7.27 16.51
C ALA A 331 30.89 -6.37 15.76
N GLU A 332 32.13 -6.83 15.59
CA GLU A 332 33.18 -6.10 14.86
C GLU A 332 32.80 -5.91 13.39
N MET A 333 32.30 -6.96 12.74
CA MET A 333 31.93 -6.88 11.32
C MET A 333 30.70 -6.02 11.07
N VAL A 334 29.67 -6.12 11.92
CA VAL A 334 28.45 -5.30 11.77
C VAL A 334 28.77 -3.82 12.04
N GLY A 335 29.68 -3.57 12.97
CA GLY A 335 30.12 -2.25 13.36
C GLY A 335 29.00 -1.38 13.95
N ASN A 336 29.32 -0.10 14.19
CA ASN A 336 28.40 0.83 14.86
C ASN A 336 27.25 1.35 13.97
N ARG A 337 27.36 1.16 12.65
CA ARG A 337 26.36 1.61 11.67
C ARG A 337 25.41 0.49 11.22
N GLY A 338 25.76 -0.77 11.48
CA GLY A 338 24.93 -1.91 11.14
C GLY A 338 23.93 -2.28 12.23
N LYS A 339 23.16 -3.33 11.98
CA LYS A 339 22.10 -3.83 12.87
C LYS A 339 22.21 -5.34 13.04
N MET A 340 22.06 -5.79 14.28
CA MET A 340 21.94 -7.20 14.64
C MET A 340 20.53 -7.45 15.20
N MET A 341 19.81 -8.41 14.63
CA MET A 341 18.45 -8.75 15.08
C MET A 341 18.36 -10.24 15.38
N TYR A 342 17.95 -10.59 16.60
CA TYR A 342 17.62 -11.96 16.96
C TYR A 342 16.21 -12.32 16.48
N THR A 343 16.07 -13.44 15.78
CA THR A 343 14.79 -13.84 15.18
C THR A 343 14.04 -14.87 16.03
N PRO A 344 12.70 -14.99 15.89
CA PRO A 344 11.92 -16.08 16.49
C PRO A 344 12.34 -17.48 15.98
N ASP A 345 13.04 -17.52 14.85
CA ASP A 345 13.61 -18.74 14.25
C ASP A 345 15.06 -19.00 14.71
N HIS A 346 15.51 -18.27 15.73
CA HIS A 346 16.73 -18.52 16.50
C HIS A 346 18.06 -18.36 15.75
N TYR A 347 18.12 -17.46 14.78
CA TYR A 347 19.36 -16.98 14.16
C TYR A 347 19.49 -15.46 14.33
N LEU A 348 20.68 -14.91 14.07
CA LEU A 348 20.90 -13.48 14.01
C LEU A 348 20.80 -13.02 12.55
N LYS A 349 19.91 -12.08 12.24
CA LYS A 349 19.95 -11.31 10.99
C LYS A 349 20.93 -10.17 11.17
N LEU A 350 21.94 -10.12 10.31
CA LEU A 350 22.94 -9.07 10.26
C LEU A 350 22.68 -8.17 9.06
N GLU A 351 22.70 -6.88 9.28
CA GLU A 351 22.59 -5.82 8.26
C GLU A 351 23.80 -4.90 8.44
N MET A 352 24.64 -4.76 7.43
CA MET A 352 25.85 -3.93 7.52
C MET A 352 26.26 -3.33 6.18
N LEU A 353 27.03 -2.24 6.26
CA LEU A 353 27.58 -1.55 5.10
C LEU A 353 28.94 -2.14 4.76
N THR A 354 29.09 -2.70 3.56
CA THR A 354 30.35 -3.32 3.14
C THR A 354 30.56 -3.18 1.64
N ASP A 355 31.83 -3.11 1.24
CA ASP A 355 32.29 -3.16 -0.15
C ASP A 355 32.81 -4.56 -0.54
N ARG A 356 32.88 -5.48 0.43
CA ARG A 356 33.48 -6.81 0.31
C ARG A 356 32.62 -7.88 0.98
N PRO A 357 31.40 -8.17 0.47
CA PRO A 357 30.48 -9.14 1.08
C PRO A 357 31.07 -10.56 1.16
N ASP A 358 31.81 -11.00 0.14
CA ASP A 358 32.39 -12.35 0.09
C ASP A 358 33.45 -12.58 1.17
N ASP A 359 34.28 -11.58 1.47
CA ASP A 359 35.29 -11.66 2.52
C ASP A 359 34.63 -11.83 3.90
N MET A 360 33.49 -11.16 4.13
CA MET A 360 32.76 -11.28 5.40
C MET A 360 32.10 -12.65 5.55
N VAL A 361 31.47 -13.16 4.48
CA VAL A 361 30.90 -14.51 4.47
C VAL A 361 31.99 -15.54 4.75
N ARG A 362 33.19 -15.37 4.17
CA ARG A 362 34.34 -16.25 4.43
C ARG A 362 34.75 -16.21 5.90
N LYS A 363 34.96 -15.02 6.49
CA LYS A 363 35.35 -14.86 7.91
C LYS A 363 34.36 -15.50 8.88
N LEU A 364 33.06 -15.34 8.64
CA LEU A 364 32.01 -15.96 9.46
C LEU A 364 32.08 -17.48 9.42
N LYS A 365 32.22 -18.05 8.22
CA LYS A 365 32.34 -19.50 8.03
C LYS A 365 33.61 -20.05 8.68
N GLU A 366 34.73 -19.35 8.55
CA GLU A 366 36.00 -19.70 9.23
C GLU A 366 35.88 -19.69 10.76
N ALA A 367 35.00 -18.86 11.31
CA ALA A 367 34.67 -18.84 12.74
C ALA A 367 33.67 -19.94 13.16
N GLY A 368 33.34 -20.87 12.27
CA GLY A 368 32.42 -21.98 12.52
C GLY A 368 30.95 -21.57 12.59
N LEU A 369 30.58 -20.41 12.04
CA LEU A 369 29.18 -19.99 11.95
C LEU A 369 28.53 -20.53 10.68
N VAL A 370 27.27 -20.94 10.82
CA VAL A 370 26.40 -21.24 9.69
C VAL A 370 25.93 -19.92 9.10
N VAL A 371 26.24 -19.69 7.82
CA VAL A 371 25.87 -18.46 7.09
C VAL A 371 24.84 -18.80 6.02
N MET A 372 23.70 -18.10 6.05
CA MET A 372 22.59 -18.29 5.12
C MET A 372 22.19 -16.98 4.45
N PRO A 373 21.76 -17.02 3.18
CA PRO A 373 21.06 -15.90 2.56
C PRO A 373 19.74 -15.63 3.28
N ILE A 374 19.20 -14.43 3.11
CA ILE A 374 17.88 -14.04 3.60
C ILE A 374 16.88 -13.96 2.44
N GLY A 375 15.58 -14.10 2.74
CA GLY A 375 14.50 -13.97 1.75
C GLY A 375 13.82 -15.29 1.43
N ASN A 376 13.53 -15.53 0.15
CA ASN A 376 12.77 -16.71 -0.30
C ASN A 376 13.68 -17.96 -0.40
N VAL A 377 14.15 -18.42 0.75
CA VAL A 377 15.08 -19.56 0.84
C VAL A 377 14.60 -20.61 1.84
N LEU A 378 15.18 -21.81 1.76
CA LEU A 378 14.96 -22.86 2.76
C LEU A 378 15.70 -22.54 4.06
N THR A 379 14.99 -22.58 5.18
CA THR A 379 15.57 -22.54 6.52
C THR A 379 15.34 -23.86 7.23
N VAL A 380 16.37 -24.35 7.93
CA VAL A 380 16.33 -25.60 8.68
C VAL A 380 16.52 -25.27 10.16
N LYS A 381 15.63 -25.76 11.01
CA LYS A 381 15.69 -25.55 12.45
C LYS A 381 15.49 -26.85 13.21
N ALA A 382 16.26 -27.06 14.27
CA ALA A 382 16.21 -28.28 15.07
C ALA A 382 16.21 -28.00 16.58
N CYS A 383 15.83 -29.00 17.38
CA CYS A 383 15.90 -28.91 18.85
C CYS A 383 17.31 -28.60 19.35
N ASP A 384 17.41 -27.64 20.27
CA ASP A 384 18.69 -27.15 20.79
C ASP A 384 18.66 -26.86 22.30
N PHE A 385 17.50 -26.59 22.90
CA PHE A 385 17.41 -26.09 24.28
C PHE A 385 17.41 -27.14 25.40
N CYS A 386 17.15 -28.43 25.13
CA CYS A 386 17.05 -29.47 26.16
C CYS A 386 18.02 -30.63 25.92
N ASP A 387 18.40 -31.36 26.96
CA ASP A 387 19.29 -32.53 26.88
C ASP A 387 18.55 -33.85 26.58
N GLY A 388 17.39 -33.77 25.94
CA GLY A 388 16.59 -34.94 25.54
C GLY A 388 17.31 -35.86 24.54
N GLU A 389 16.56 -36.72 23.84
CA GLU A 389 17.09 -37.66 22.85
C GLU A 389 17.58 -36.93 21.58
N LYS A 390 18.75 -36.28 21.66
CA LYS A 390 19.38 -35.53 20.55
C LYS A 390 20.23 -36.41 19.63
N LYS A 391 20.67 -37.58 20.12
CA LYS A 391 21.71 -38.39 19.44
C LYS A 391 21.24 -39.02 18.14
N GLU A 392 19.97 -39.38 18.03
CA GLU A 392 19.47 -40.18 16.91
C GLU A 392 18.75 -39.32 15.86
N GLY A 393 17.97 -38.31 16.28
CA GLY A 393 17.19 -37.48 15.35
C GLY A 393 17.94 -36.26 14.75
N ILE A 394 18.85 -35.64 15.50
CA ILE A 394 19.49 -34.37 15.12
C ILE A 394 20.50 -34.47 13.96
N PRO A 395 21.30 -35.54 13.81
CA PRO A 395 22.24 -35.65 12.69
C PRO A 395 21.56 -35.51 11.32
N TYR A 396 20.28 -35.91 11.20
CA TYR A 396 19.50 -35.74 9.98
C TYR A 396 19.13 -34.29 9.69
N ALA A 397 18.99 -33.45 10.71
CA ALA A 397 18.80 -32.01 10.55
C ALA A 397 20.03 -31.34 9.96
N GLU A 398 21.22 -31.74 10.42
CA GLU A 398 22.49 -31.25 9.90
C GLU A 398 22.68 -31.68 8.44
N GLN A 399 22.38 -32.95 8.12
CA GLN A 399 22.43 -33.44 6.74
C GLN A 399 21.45 -32.71 5.81
N LEU A 400 20.22 -32.42 6.27
CA LEU A 400 19.24 -31.68 5.49
C LEU A 400 19.66 -30.22 5.27
N HIS A 401 20.25 -29.60 6.29
CA HIS A 401 20.80 -28.27 6.19
C HIS A 401 21.99 -28.21 5.22
N GLU A 402 22.92 -29.16 5.29
CA GLU A 402 24.08 -29.22 4.39
C GLU A 402 23.65 -29.37 2.92
N LYS A 403 22.62 -30.19 2.66
CA LYS A 403 22.16 -30.46 1.29
C LYS A 403 21.26 -29.37 0.72
N LEU A 404 20.44 -28.72 1.55
CA LEU A 404 19.34 -27.88 1.09
C LEU A 404 19.28 -26.48 1.71
N GLY A 405 19.99 -26.24 2.81
CA GLY A 405 19.95 -24.97 3.55
C GLY A 405 20.31 -23.77 2.66
N GLY A 406 19.51 -22.71 2.72
CA GLY A 406 19.71 -21.51 1.90
C GLY A 406 19.35 -21.68 0.43
N MET A 407 18.81 -22.82 0.00
CA MET A 407 18.33 -23.01 -1.38
C MET A 407 17.23 -22.01 -1.70
N ALA A 408 17.35 -21.32 -2.84
CA ALA A 408 16.31 -20.44 -3.36
C ALA A 408 15.04 -21.23 -3.76
N LEU A 409 13.90 -20.73 -3.29
CA LEU A 409 12.57 -21.33 -3.47
C LEU A 409 11.56 -20.26 -3.93
N PRO A 410 10.38 -20.65 -4.47
CA PRO A 410 9.36 -19.69 -4.90
C PRO A 410 8.89 -18.73 -3.78
N LYS A 411 8.91 -19.22 -2.54
CA LYS A 411 8.70 -18.46 -1.30
C LYS A 411 9.45 -19.14 -0.17
N GLU A 412 9.84 -18.37 0.86
CA GLU A 412 10.46 -18.87 2.10
C GLU A 412 9.73 -20.13 2.60
N LEU A 413 10.51 -21.19 2.87
CA LEU A 413 10.05 -22.47 3.37
C LEU A 413 10.79 -22.81 4.66
N LYS A 414 10.05 -23.20 5.70
CA LYS A 414 10.61 -23.58 6.99
C LYS A 414 10.54 -25.08 7.22
N LEU A 415 11.70 -25.69 7.46
CA LEU A 415 11.86 -27.09 7.81
C LEU A 415 12.20 -27.21 9.30
N GLY A 416 11.24 -27.69 10.10
CA GLY A 416 11.40 -27.90 11.53
C GLY A 416 11.65 -29.36 11.89
N ILE A 417 12.60 -29.61 12.79
CA ILE A 417 12.96 -30.96 13.21
C ILE A 417 12.98 -31.06 14.73
N ASN A 418 12.20 -32.00 15.26
CA ASN A 418 12.16 -32.33 16.66
C ASN A 418 12.87 -33.67 16.92
N GLY A 419 13.88 -33.66 17.77
CA GLY A 419 14.63 -34.88 18.13
C GLY A 419 13.88 -35.86 19.03
N CYS A 420 12.71 -35.49 19.58
CA CYS A 420 11.90 -36.39 20.39
C CYS A 420 10.40 -36.11 20.22
N GLY A 421 9.58 -37.08 20.65
CA GLY A 421 8.12 -37.05 20.52
C GLY A 421 7.40 -35.95 21.31
N MET A 422 8.10 -35.19 22.16
CA MET A 422 7.51 -34.05 22.86
C MET A 422 7.22 -32.86 21.94
N ALA A 423 7.88 -32.78 20.78
CA ALA A 423 7.66 -31.76 19.76
C ALA A 423 7.71 -30.29 20.28
N CYS A 424 8.41 -30.03 21.38
CA CYS A 424 8.44 -28.72 22.06
C CYS A 424 9.01 -27.57 21.20
N TYR A 425 9.73 -27.91 20.13
CA TYR A 425 10.31 -26.95 19.19
C TYR A 425 9.32 -26.53 18.08
N GLY A 426 8.12 -27.10 18.09
CA GLY A 426 7.04 -26.71 17.19
C GLY A 426 7.21 -27.15 15.75
N ALA A 427 8.00 -28.20 15.44
CA ALA A 427 8.17 -28.71 14.07
C ALA A 427 6.82 -28.97 13.39
N VAL A 428 5.84 -29.47 14.13
CA VAL A 428 4.47 -29.74 13.64
C VAL A 428 3.73 -28.49 13.14
N ARG A 429 4.21 -27.27 13.38
CA ARG A 429 3.60 -26.02 12.91
C ARG A 429 4.26 -25.45 11.65
N GLU A 430 5.43 -25.97 11.28
CA GLU A 430 6.20 -25.48 10.15
C GLU A 430 5.66 -25.97 8.80
N ASP A 431 6.17 -25.40 7.71
CA ASP A 431 5.80 -25.82 6.35
C ASP A 431 6.10 -27.31 6.16
N ILE A 432 7.26 -27.78 6.63
CA ILE A 432 7.62 -29.19 6.73
C ILE A 432 8.10 -29.46 8.16
N GLY A 433 7.41 -30.35 8.85
CA GLY A 433 7.70 -30.73 10.23
C GLY A 433 8.14 -32.19 10.33
N ILE A 434 9.21 -32.46 11.06
CA ILE A 434 9.72 -33.80 11.31
C ILE A 434 9.81 -34.02 12.82
N VAL A 435 9.26 -35.11 13.31
CA VAL A 435 9.31 -35.48 14.73
C VAL A 435 9.89 -36.88 14.88
N TYR A 436 11.02 -36.98 15.58
CA TYR A 436 11.62 -38.28 15.90
C TYR A 436 10.96 -38.91 17.11
N ARG A 437 10.55 -40.17 17.00
CA ARG A 437 9.90 -40.91 18.08
C ARG A 437 10.03 -42.41 17.85
N LYS A 438 10.39 -43.16 18.90
CA LYS A 438 10.44 -44.64 18.89
C LYS A 438 11.30 -45.21 17.74
N GLY A 439 12.47 -44.62 17.47
CA GLY A 439 13.38 -45.13 16.43
C GLY A 439 13.09 -44.65 15.00
N ALA A 440 12.03 -43.86 14.79
CA ALA A 440 11.57 -43.48 13.46
C ALA A 440 11.04 -42.03 13.41
N PHE A 441 10.72 -41.54 12.21
CA PHE A 441 10.26 -40.17 11.98
C PHE A 441 8.78 -40.09 11.57
N ASP A 442 8.07 -39.18 12.22
CA ASP A 442 6.73 -38.74 11.84
C ASP A 442 6.86 -37.44 11.01
N LEU A 443 6.19 -37.38 9.86
CA LEU A 443 6.27 -36.27 8.89
C LEU A 443 4.96 -35.49 8.83
N PHE A 444 5.09 -34.17 8.93
CA PHE A 444 4.00 -33.21 8.89
C PHE A 444 4.19 -32.23 7.73
N LEU A 445 3.14 -31.95 6.97
CA LEU A 445 3.21 -31.04 5.81
C LEU A 445 2.15 -29.94 5.84
N GLY A 446 2.55 -28.75 5.38
CA GLY A 446 1.65 -27.64 5.09
C GLY A 446 1.21 -26.83 6.31
N GLY A 447 2.03 -26.77 7.36
CA GLY A 447 1.73 -25.93 8.53
C GLY A 447 1.69 -24.44 8.20
N LYS A 448 0.83 -23.72 8.90
CA LYS A 448 0.70 -22.25 8.80
C LYS A 448 0.96 -21.64 10.17
N THR A 449 2.16 -21.06 10.33
CA THR A 449 2.65 -20.52 11.61
C THR A 449 2.08 -19.15 11.99
N ILE A 450 1.56 -18.37 11.03
CA ILE A 450 1.14 -16.98 11.23
C ILE A 450 -0.23 -16.67 10.61
N GLY A 451 -0.96 -15.73 11.21
CA GLY A 451 -2.27 -15.25 10.74
C GLY A 451 -3.46 -15.78 11.55
N ARG A 452 -4.64 -15.18 11.35
CA ARG A 452 -5.89 -15.53 12.07
C ARG A 452 -6.36 -16.97 11.81
N ASN A 453 -5.97 -17.55 10.68
CA ASN A 453 -6.25 -18.92 10.28
C ASN A 453 -4.99 -19.79 10.33
N ALA A 454 -4.09 -19.59 11.30
CA ALA A 454 -2.95 -20.47 11.55
C ALA A 454 -3.42 -21.89 11.92
N TYR A 455 -2.72 -22.92 11.44
CA TYR A 455 -3.03 -24.32 11.70
C TYR A 455 -1.76 -25.19 11.64
N PRO A 456 -1.68 -26.31 12.38
CA PRO A 456 -0.53 -27.22 12.32
C PRO A 456 -0.48 -27.97 10.98
N GLY A 457 0.72 -28.42 10.60
CA GLY A 457 0.89 -29.31 9.46
C GLY A 457 0.13 -30.62 9.63
N GLN A 458 -0.26 -31.22 8.52
CA GLN A 458 -0.98 -32.49 8.50
C GLN A 458 0.01 -33.63 8.67
N LEU A 459 -0.27 -34.55 9.58
CA LEU A 459 0.49 -35.79 9.70
C LEU A 459 0.25 -36.63 8.44
N VAL A 460 1.26 -36.74 7.59
CA VAL A 460 1.16 -37.44 6.30
C VAL A 460 1.77 -38.84 6.34
N ALA A 461 2.68 -39.10 7.27
CA ALA A 461 3.30 -40.40 7.49
C ALA A 461 3.82 -40.51 8.93
N GLU A 462 3.69 -41.70 9.49
CA GLU A 462 4.28 -42.08 10.77
C GLU A 462 5.29 -43.20 10.57
N GLY A 463 6.33 -43.23 11.40
CA GLY A 463 7.28 -44.35 11.42
C GLY A 463 8.19 -44.45 10.19
N ILE A 464 8.52 -43.34 9.52
CA ILE A 464 9.48 -43.32 8.42
C ILE A 464 10.86 -43.76 8.95
N PRO A 465 11.51 -44.77 8.34
CA PRO A 465 12.85 -45.18 8.74
C PRO A 465 13.87 -44.04 8.62
N PRO A 466 14.83 -43.91 9.55
CA PRO A 466 15.80 -42.81 9.54
C PRO A 466 16.56 -42.63 8.22
N GLU A 467 16.88 -43.71 7.51
CA GLU A 467 17.56 -43.68 6.21
C GLU A 467 16.70 -43.10 5.08
N GLN A 468 15.37 -43.07 5.22
CA GLN A 468 14.44 -42.62 4.19
C GLN A 468 13.99 -41.16 4.36
N ILE A 469 14.11 -40.58 5.57
CA ILE A 469 13.58 -39.23 5.82
C ILE A 469 14.24 -38.16 4.94
N VAL A 470 15.55 -38.24 4.75
CA VAL A 470 16.31 -37.25 3.96
C VAL A 470 15.92 -37.30 2.48
N PRO A 471 15.93 -38.47 1.79
CA PRO A 471 15.42 -38.58 0.43
C PRO A 471 13.98 -38.07 0.25
N VAL A 472 13.08 -38.42 1.17
CA VAL A 472 11.67 -38.01 1.11
C VAL A 472 11.53 -36.49 1.17
N VAL A 473 12.23 -35.84 2.09
CA VAL A 473 12.19 -34.37 2.24
C VAL A 473 12.81 -33.67 1.04
N ILE A 474 13.91 -34.19 0.50
CA ILE A 474 14.53 -33.65 -0.74
C ILE A 474 13.51 -33.69 -1.88
N GLN A 475 12.82 -34.81 -2.07
CA GLN A 475 11.82 -34.95 -3.13
C GLN A 475 10.69 -33.91 -2.99
N ILE A 476 10.16 -33.72 -1.78
CA ILE A 476 9.10 -32.74 -1.50
C ILE A 476 9.56 -31.32 -1.85
N ILE A 477 10.77 -30.96 -1.44
CA ILE A 477 11.32 -29.61 -1.64
C ILE A 477 11.64 -29.36 -3.12
N GLN A 478 12.16 -30.37 -3.83
CA GLN A 478 12.38 -30.29 -5.28
C GLN A 478 11.06 -30.13 -6.04
N GLU A 479 10.03 -30.91 -5.69
CA GLU A 479 8.72 -30.80 -6.31
C GLU A 479 8.12 -29.40 -6.10
N TYR A 480 8.23 -28.84 -4.89
CA TYR A 480 7.81 -27.48 -4.60
C TYR A 480 8.64 -26.42 -5.35
N LYS A 481 9.95 -26.63 -5.49
CA LYS A 481 10.83 -25.71 -6.23
C LYS A 481 10.46 -25.66 -7.72
N GLU A 482 10.15 -26.81 -8.31
CA GLU A 482 9.84 -26.96 -9.73
C GLU A 482 8.41 -26.54 -10.08
N HIS A 483 7.44 -26.86 -9.21
CA HIS A 483 6.01 -26.72 -9.51
C HIS A 483 5.31 -25.63 -8.67
N GLY A 484 6.02 -25.00 -7.73
CA GLY A 484 5.53 -23.88 -6.95
C GLY A 484 5.45 -22.60 -7.79
N HIS A 485 4.37 -21.85 -7.65
CA HIS A 485 4.24 -20.56 -8.31
C HIS A 485 5.08 -19.49 -7.59
N PRO A 486 5.56 -18.45 -8.30
CA PRO A 486 6.27 -17.34 -7.65
C PRO A 486 5.46 -16.75 -6.48
N ASN A 487 6.11 -16.57 -5.33
CA ASN A 487 5.51 -16.04 -4.09
C ASN A 487 4.41 -16.91 -3.44
N GLU A 488 4.22 -18.16 -3.89
CA GLU A 488 3.29 -19.13 -3.29
C GLU A 488 3.91 -19.79 -2.05
N ARG A 489 3.24 -19.79 -0.89
CA ARG A 489 3.70 -20.53 0.32
C ARG A 489 3.45 -22.03 0.16
N PHE A 490 4.30 -22.85 0.80
CA PHE A 490 4.24 -24.31 0.68
C PHE A 490 2.86 -24.91 1.04
N HIS A 491 2.17 -24.41 2.07
CA HIS A 491 0.83 -24.91 2.41
C HIS A 491 -0.21 -24.67 1.30
N LYS A 492 -0.12 -23.55 0.55
CA LYS A 492 -0.99 -23.28 -0.60
C LYS A 492 -0.62 -24.20 -1.77
N PHE A 493 0.68 -24.39 -2.00
CA PHE A 493 1.17 -25.36 -2.97
C PHE A 493 0.58 -26.75 -2.71
N PHE A 494 0.74 -27.27 -1.48
CA PHE A 494 0.25 -28.60 -1.11
C PHE A 494 -1.28 -28.73 -1.25
N GLN A 495 -2.03 -27.69 -0.87
CA GLN A 495 -3.48 -27.63 -1.07
C GLN A 495 -3.89 -27.62 -2.55
N ARG A 496 -3.11 -26.96 -3.40
CA ARG A 496 -3.38 -26.81 -4.84
C ARG A 496 -3.05 -28.08 -5.61
N VAL A 497 -1.85 -28.64 -5.42
CA VAL A 497 -1.40 -29.83 -6.15
C VAL A 497 -2.09 -31.10 -5.65
N LYS A 498 -2.72 -31.05 -4.46
CA LYS A 498 -3.40 -32.16 -3.77
C LYS A 498 -2.50 -33.35 -3.41
N LYS A 499 -1.29 -33.43 -3.96
CA LYS A 499 -0.28 -34.44 -3.67
C LYS A 499 1.11 -33.82 -3.77
N ALA A 500 1.97 -34.05 -2.77
CA ALA A 500 3.38 -33.62 -2.78
C ALA A 500 4.26 -34.70 -2.13
N GLY A 501 5.38 -35.06 -2.77
CA GLY A 501 6.29 -36.11 -2.30
C GLY A 501 5.62 -37.47 -2.13
N GLY A 502 4.56 -37.76 -2.88
CA GLY A 502 3.76 -38.97 -2.72
C GLY A 502 2.60 -38.88 -1.72
N PHE A 503 2.56 -37.85 -0.87
CA PHE A 503 1.55 -37.68 0.18
C PHE A 503 0.36 -36.87 -0.28
N VAL A 504 -0.85 -37.23 0.17
CA VAL A 504 -2.11 -36.59 -0.25
C VAL A 504 -2.53 -35.52 0.74
N TYR A 505 -2.95 -34.36 0.23
CA TYR A 505 -3.52 -33.27 1.02
C TYR A 505 -4.91 -33.65 1.51
N GLN A 506 -5.17 -33.45 2.80
CA GLN A 506 -6.49 -33.59 3.41
C GLN A 506 -7.04 -32.20 3.78
N GLU A 507 -8.29 -31.93 3.43
CA GLU A 507 -8.94 -30.68 3.82
C GLU A 507 -9.07 -30.66 5.36
N PRO A 508 -8.52 -29.65 6.07
CA PRO A 508 -8.64 -29.58 7.51
C PRO A 508 -10.12 -29.48 7.91
N ARG A 509 -10.59 -30.38 8.79
CA ARG A 509 -11.95 -30.32 9.35
C ARG A 509 -12.03 -29.22 10.40
N THR A 510 -12.17 -27.97 9.98
CA THR A 510 -12.43 -26.85 10.90
C THR A 510 -13.93 -26.56 10.95
N ASN A 511 -14.54 -26.69 12.13
CA ASN A 511 -15.95 -26.33 12.38
C ASN A 511 -16.20 -24.81 12.46
N GLN A 512 -15.25 -23.97 12.04
CA GLN A 512 -15.35 -22.52 12.13
C GLN A 512 -15.43 -21.91 10.74
N LYS A 513 -16.57 -21.25 10.44
CA LYS A 513 -16.67 -20.32 9.32
C LYS A 513 -15.84 -19.08 9.68
N ILE A 514 -14.64 -18.98 9.12
CA ILE A 514 -13.80 -17.79 9.26
C ILE A 514 -14.13 -16.89 8.08
N GLU A 515 -14.62 -15.68 8.33
CA GLU A 515 -14.83 -14.67 7.29
C GLU A 515 -13.48 -14.29 6.65
N VAL A 516 -13.46 -14.26 5.31
CA VAL A 516 -12.27 -13.90 4.53
C VAL A 516 -11.93 -12.44 4.81
N SER A 517 -10.66 -12.18 5.16
CA SER A 517 -10.15 -10.82 5.37
C SER A 517 -10.23 -10.01 4.09
N ALA A 518 -10.58 -8.73 4.19
CA ALA A 518 -10.63 -7.78 3.07
C ALA A 518 -9.27 -7.55 2.38
N CYS A 519 -8.18 -8.01 2.99
CA CYS A 519 -6.84 -7.99 2.42
C CYS A 519 -6.54 -9.39 1.86
N GLY A 520 -6.84 -9.58 0.56
CA GLY A 520 -6.53 -10.70 -0.36
C GLY A 520 -5.89 -11.99 0.17
N GLU A 521 -6.44 -13.13 -0.26
CA GLU A 521 -6.02 -14.50 0.09
C GLU A 521 -4.57 -14.86 -0.20
#